data_AF-A0A1Y1UL89-F1
#
_entry.id   AF-A0A1Y1UL89-F1
#
_cell.length_a   1.000
_cell.length_b   1.000
_cell.length_c   1.000
_cell.angle_alpha   90.00
_cell.angle_beta   90.00
_cell.angle_gamma   90.00
#
_symmetry.space_group_name_H-M   'P 1'
#
loop_
_entity.id
_entity.type
_entity.pdbx_description
1 polymer ?
#
loop_
_entity_poly.entity_id
_entity_poly.type
_entity_poly.pdbx_seq_one_letter_code
_entity_poly.pdbx_strand_id
1 'polypeptide(L)'
;MLACKQYANVEIVKFLIEKGANVNLKNKNGDTPLLLICENDYINENVLKCLIEHDADVNAKNKFGDTPLIFVCKQERIDIEIVKLLIEKGADVNIQNKEGDIPILLICKNIYENEKILKYMIEHGAIVDTKNKFGDTPLMLACKQYANVEIVKFLIEKGANVNLKNNNGDSPLLLICGKTI
;
A
#
# COMPACT_ATOMS: atom_id res chain seq x y z
N MET A 1 8.55 24.72 -5.02
CA MET A 1 7.65 25.18 -6.09
C MET A 1 6.31 24.48 -5.89
N LEU A 2 5.44 25.05 -5.05
CA LEU A 2 4.08 24.57 -4.77
C LEU A 2 3.18 24.97 -5.94
N ALA A 3 3.22 24.20 -7.03
CA ALA A 3 2.27 24.37 -8.12
C ALA A 3 0.92 23.78 -7.68
N CYS A 4 -0.11 24.61 -7.76
CA CYS A 4 -1.53 24.31 -7.61
C CYS A 4 -1.97 22.94 -8.17
N LYS A 5 -1.80 21.84 -7.41
CA LYS A 5 -2.55 20.60 -7.66
C LYS A 5 -4.01 20.95 -7.41
N GLN A 6 -4.76 21.13 -8.49
CA GLN A 6 -6.20 21.34 -8.45
C GLN A 6 -6.81 20.26 -7.57
N TYR A 7 -7.32 20.65 -6.40
CA TYR A 7 -8.17 19.76 -5.62
C TYR A 7 -9.31 19.35 -6.54
N ALA A 8 -9.44 18.06 -6.81
CA ALA A 8 -10.57 17.55 -7.59
C ALA A 8 -11.84 18.03 -6.89
N ASN A 9 -12.60 18.90 -7.55
CA ASN A 9 -13.86 19.40 -7.02
C ASN A 9 -14.87 18.25 -7.16
N VAL A 10 -15.38 17.75 -6.02
CA VAL A 10 -16.32 16.64 -5.97
C VAL A 10 -17.59 16.91 -6.78
N GLU A 11 -18.04 18.17 -6.86
CA GLU A 11 -19.22 18.55 -7.65
C GLU A 11 -18.96 18.39 -9.15
N ILE A 12 -17.76 18.76 -9.62
CA ILE A 12 -17.36 18.60 -11.02
C ILE A 12 -17.22 17.11 -11.35
N VAL A 13 -16.57 16.35 -10.46
CA VAL A 13 -16.40 14.89 -10.64
C VAL A 13 -17.77 14.22 -10.74
N LYS A 14 -18.66 14.51 -9.79
CA LYS A 14 -20.02 13.96 -9.76
C LYS A 14 -20.80 14.34 -11.02
N PHE A 15 -20.76 15.60 -11.43
CA PHE A 15 -21.43 16.05 -12.66
C PHE A 15 -20.92 15.31 -13.90
N LEU A 16 -19.61 15.10 -14.03
CA LEU A 16 -19.04 14.36 -15.16
C LEU A 16 -19.52 12.89 -15.18
N ILE A 17 -19.56 12.23 -14.01
CA ILE A 17 -20.07 10.87 -13.88
C ILE A 17 -21.55 10.80 -14.25
N GLU A 18 -22.37 11.75 -13.77
CA GLU A 18 -23.78 11.88 -14.14
C GLU A 18 -24.01 12.14 -15.64
N LYS A 19 -23.02 12.71 -16.34
CA LYS A 19 -23.02 12.86 -17.80
C LYS A 19 -22.44 11.66 -18.55
N GLY A 20 -22.18 10.55 -17.86
CA GLY A 20 -21.75 9.29 -18.46
C GLY A 20 -20.24 9.12 -18.58
N ALA A 21 -19.43 9.88 -17.84
CA ALA A 21 -18.00 9.65 -17.77
C ALA A 21 -17.70 8.26 -17.16
N ASN A 22 -16.83 7.49 -17.81
CA ASN A 22 -16.40 6.19 -17.32
C ASN A 22 -15.34 6.35 -16.21
N VAL A 23 -15.70 6.03 -14.97
CA VAL A 23 -14.82 6.12 -13.78
C VAL A 23 -13.59 5.19 -13.81
N ASN A 24 -13.56 4.22 -14.73
CA ASN A 24 -12.49 3.23 -14.88
C ASN A 24 -11.65 3.47 -16.15
N LEU A 25 -11.84 4.58 -16.84
CA LEU A 25 -11.03 4.90 -18.02
C LEU A 25 -9.55 5.06 -17.64
N LYS A 26 -8.66 4.43 -18.41
CA LYS A 26 -7.22 4.45 -18.16
C LYS A 26 -6.50 5.48 -19.01
N ASN A 27 -5.55 6.21 -18.42
CA ASN A 27 -4.60 7.05 -19.15
C ASN A 27 -3.51 6.20 -19.85
N LYS A 28 -2.50 6.84 -20.46
CA LYS A 28 -1.38 6.16 -21.12
C LYS A 28 -0.51 5.30 -20.19
N ASN A 29 -0.50 5.59 -18.89
CA ASN A 29 0.22 4.83 -17.86
C ASN A 29 -0.63 3.69 -17.29
N GLY A 30 -1.90 3.60 -17.69
CA GLY A 30 -2.84 2.64 -17.15
C GLY A 30 -3.55 3.10 -15.87
N ASP A 31 -3.39 4.36 -15.47
CA ASP A 31 -4.01 4.89 -14.25
C ASP A 31 -5.48 5.23 -14.51
N THR A 32 -6.35 4.77 -13.60
CA THR A 32 -7.75 5.18 -13.49
C THR A 32 -7.85 6.46 -12.64
N PRO A 33 -8.98 7.19 -12.68
CA PRO A 33 -9.26 8.27 -11.74
C PRO A 33 -8.97 7.92 -10.27
N LEU A 34 -9.34 6.71 -9.82
CA LEU A 34 -9.10 6.27 -8.44
C LEU A 34 -7.60 6.11 -8.12
N LEU A 35 -6.82 5.57 -9.06
CA LEU A 35 -5.36 5.49 -8.93
C LEU A 35 -4.73 6.87 -8.82
N LEU A 36 -5.12 7.82 -9.69
CA LEU A 36 -4.61 9.19 -9.68
C LEU A 36 -4.94 9.94 -8.38
N ILE A 37 -6.10 9.69 -7.79
CA ILE A 37 -6.45 10.26 -6.48
C ILE A 37 -5.55 9.69 -5.37
N CYS A 38 -5.31 8.38 -5.37
CA CYS A 38 -4.46 7.72 -4.37
C CYS A 38 -2.96 8.03 -4.54
N GLU A 39 -2.51 8.46 -5.71
CA GLU A 39 -1.13 8.91 -5.95
C GLU A 39 -0.86 10.30 -5.32
N ASN A 40 -1.89 11.09 -5.01
CA ASN A 40 -1.69 12.42 -4.44
C ASN A 40 -1.35 12.38 -2.95
N ASP A 41 -0.39 13.20 -2.54
CA ASP A 41 0.01 13.42 -1.13
C ASP A 41 -1.16 13.79 -0.21
N TYR A 42 -2.21 14.41 -0.77
CA TYR A 42 -3.45 14.73 -0.07
C TYR A 42 -4.64 14.13 -0.81
N ILE A 43 -5.14 13.02 -0.29
CA ILE A 43 -6.28 12.30 -0.86
C ILE A 43 -7.56 13.05 -0.51
N ASN A 44 -8.30 13.51 -1.54
CA ASN A 44 -9.64 14.06 -1.33
C ASN A 44 -10.62 12.91 -1.08
N GLU A 45 -10.92 12.66 0.19
CA GLU A 45 -11.80 11.56 0.63
C GLU A 45 -13.19 11.62 -0.03
N ASN A 46 -13.76 12.82 -0.24
CA ASN A 46 -15.06 12.97 -0.90
C ASN A 46 -15.04 12.52 -2.35
N VAL A 47 -13.96 12.83 -3.08
CA VAL A 47 -13.79 12.37 -4.47
C VAL A 47 -13.52 10.87 -4.50
N LEU A 48 -12.68 10.36 -3.61
CA LEU A 48 -12.40 8.93 -3.50
C LEU A 48 -13.68 8.14 -3.24
N LYS A 49 -14.49 8.55 -2.26
CA LYS A 49 -15.81 7.98 -1.98
C LYS A 49 -16.74 8.06 -3.18
N CYS A 50 -16.85 9.23 -3.80
CA CYS A 50 -17.68 9.42 -5.00
C CYS A 50 -17.30 8.46 -6.13
N LEU A 51 -16.01 8.27 -6.40
CA LEU A 51 -15.54 7.32 -7.42
C LEU A 51 -15.92 5.88 -7.06
N ILE A 52 -15.67 5.46 -5.81
CA ILE A 52 -15.98 4.10 -5.35
C ILE A 52 -17.49 3.82 -5.37
N GLU A 53 -18.32 4.79 -4.98
CA GLU A 53 -19.79 4.69 -5.01
C GLU A 53 -20.35 4.58 -6.44
N HIS A 54 -19.58 4.98 -7.45
CA HIS A 54 -19.93 4.86 -8.87
C HIS A 54 -19.11 3.76 -9.56
N ASP A 55 -18.78 2.69 -8.84
CA ASP A 55 -18.17 1.45 -9.35
C ASP A 55 -16.73 1.61 -9.88
N ALA A 56 -15.95 2.53 -9.30
CA ALA A 56 -14.50 2.53 -9.54
C ALA A 56 -13.86 1.24 -9.00
N ASP A 57 -13.08 0.57 -9.85
CA ASP A 57 -12.38 -0.66 -9.49
C ASP A 57 -11.25 -0.37 -8.48
N VAL A 58 -11.50 -0.71 -7.21
CA VAL A 58 -10.56 -0.56 -6.09
C VAL A 58 -9.29 -1.41 -6.23
N ASN A 59 -9.27 -2.36 -7.15
CA ASN A 59 -8.14 -3.25 -7.45
C ASN A 59 -7.52 -2.97 -8.83
N ALA A 60 -7.92 -1.87 -9.49
CA ALA A 60 -7.40 -1.51 -10.80
C ALA A 60 -5.87 -1.40 -10.76
N LYS A 61 -5.21 -2.05 -11.71
CA LYS A 61 -3.75 -1.99 -11.89
C LYS A 61 -3.36 -1.04 -13.01
N ASN A 62 -2.36 -0.20 -12.75
CA ASN A 62 -1.64 0.51 -13.80
C ASN A 62 -0.54 -0.36 -14.45
N LYS A 63 0.26 0.23 -15.34
CA LYS A 63 1.35 -0.48 -16.04
C LYS A 63 2.48 -0.93 -15.11
N PHE A 64 2.59 -0.39 -13.90
CA PHE A 64 3.55 -0.81 -12.88
C PHE A 64 2.99 -1.90 -11.96
N GLY A 65 1.74 -2.28 -12.15
CA GLY A 65 1.03 -3.22 -11.28
C GLY A 65 0.59 -2.61 -9.95
N ASP A 66 0.70 -1.28 -9.79
CA ASP A 66 0.24 -0.60 -8.60
C ASP A 66 -1.29 -0.50 -8.60
N THR A 67 -1.87 -0.76 -7.43
CA THR A 67 -3.29 -0.58 -7.10
C THR A 67 -3.49 0.70 -6.28
N PRO A 68 -4.74 1.17 -6.09
CA PRO A 68 -5.04 2.26 -5.16
C PRO A 68 -4.41 2.06 -3.78
N LEU A 69 -4.56 0.86 -3.19
CA LEU A 69 -4.00 0.54 -1.88
C LEU A 69 -2.45 0.57 -1.88
N ILE A 70 -1.81 0.11 -2.96
CA ILE A 70 -0.35 0.18 -3.09
C ILE A 70 0.12 1.63 -3.17
N PHE A 71 -0.55 2.51 -3.91
CA PHE A 71 -0.20 3.92 -3.97
C PHE A 71 -0.27 4.58 -2.59
N VAL A 72 -1.36 4.36 -1.86
CA VAL A 72 -1.52 4.83 -0.47
C VAL A 72 -0.37 4.35 0.41
N CYS A 73 0.04 3.08 0.28
CA CYS A 73 1.11 2.50 1.10
C CYS A 73 2.53 2.96 0.71
N LYS A 74 2.71 3.59 -0.46
CA LYS A 74 3.99 4.20 -0.87
C LYS A 74 4.19 5.60 -0.31
N GLN A 75 3.15 6.23 0.19
CA GLN A 75 3.22 7.61 0.69
C GLN A 75 4.07 7.68 1.97
N GLU A 76 4.72 8.82 2.18
CA GLU A 76 5.46 9.08 3.42
C GLU A 76 4.52 9.16 4.63
N ARG A 77 3.34 9.75 4.44
CA ARG A 77 2.28 9.86 5.46
C ARG A 77 1.04 9.15 4.98
N ILE A 78 0.67 8.09 5.69
CA ILE A 78 -0.44 7.22 5.29
C ILE A 78 -1.64 7.53 6.18
N ASP A 79 -2.75 7.91 5.56
CA ASP A 79 -4.02 8.04 6.27
C ASP A 79 -4.65 6.66 6.47
N ILE A 80 -4.72 6.21 7.72
CA ILE A 80 -5.31 4.92 8.09
C ILE A 80 -6.79 4.82 7.71
N GLU A 81 -7.54 5.92 7.71
CA GLU A 81 -8.97 5.89 7.36
C GLU A 81 -9.16 5.66 5.86
N ILE A 82 -8.25 6.16 5.01
CA ILE A 82 -8.24 5.83 3.58
C ILE A 82 -7.89 4.35 3.37
N VAL A 83 -6.91 3.82 4.10
CA VAL A 83 -6.55 2.39 4.04
C VAL A 83 -7.73 1.51 4.43
N LYS A 84 -8.38 1.79 5.56
CA LYS A 84 -9.58 1.07 6.01
C LYS A 84 -10.68 1.12 4.99
N LEU A 85 -11.00 2.33 4.49
CA LEU A 85 -12.04 2.51 3.48
C LEU A 85 -11.78 1.67 2.22
N LEU A 86 -10.54 1.65 1.71
CA LEU A 86 -10.21 0.83 0.54
C LEU A 86 -10.39 -0.67 0.83
N ILE A 87 -9.91 -1.15 1.98
CA ILE A 87 -10.03 -2.56 2.39
C ILE A 87 -11.50 -2.95 2.60
N GLU A 88 -12.29 -2.12 3.29
CA GLU A 88 -13.73 -2.31 3.49
C GLU A 88 -14.51 -2.32 2.16
N LYS A 89 -14.00 -1.61 1.15
CA LYS A 89 -14.56 -1.59 -0.21
C LYS A 89 -14.00 -2.68 -1.12
N GLY A 90 -13.23 -3.62 -0.56
CA GLY A 90 -12.78 -4.83 -1.26
C GLY A 90 -11.41 -4.73 -1.91
N ALA A 91 -10.56 -3.77 -1.51
CA ALA A 91 -9.17 -3.76 -1.95
C ALA A 91 -8.44 -5.01 -1.44
N ASP A 92 -7.80 -5.74 -2.36
CA ASP A 92 -7.01 -6.92 -2.05
C ASP A 92 -5.63 -6.51 -1.48
N VAL A 93 -5.43 -6.83 -0.21
CA VAL A 93 -4.22 -6.53 0.57
C VAL A 93 -2.99 -7.32 0.15
N ASN A 94 -3.15 -8.29 -0.78
CA ASN A 94 -2.10 -9.20 -1.23
C ASN A 94 -1.72 -9.02 -2.70
N ILE A 95 -2.30 -8.04 -3.41
CA ILE A 95 -1.89 -7.75 -4.78
C ILE A 95 -0.42 -7.32 -4.80
N GLN A 96 0.35 -8.00 -5.65
CA GLN A 96 1.75 -7.71 -5.89
C GLN A 96 1.93 -6.80 -7.11
N ASN A 97 2.72 -5.73 -6.97
CA ASN A 97 3.15 -4.91 -8.09
C ASN A 97 4.37 -5.51 -8.81
N LYS A 98 4.85 -4.85 -9.86
CA LYS A 98 6.02 -5.33 -10.64
C LYS A 98 7.34 -5.33 -9.87
N GLU A 99 7.42 -4.62 -8.75
CA GLU A 99 8.58 -4.64 -7.85
C GLU A 99 8.54 -5.83 -6.87
N GLY A 100 7.49 -6.66 -6.96
CA GLY A 100 7.25 -7.74 -6.04
C GLY A 100 6.68 -7.27 -4.70
N ASP A 101 6.35 -5.99 -4.54
CA ASP A 101 5.82 -5.48 -3.29
C ASP A 101 4.29 -5.69 -3.22
N ILE A 102 3.84 -6.21 -2.07
CA ILE A 102 2.45 -6.14 -1.62
C ILE A 102 2.33 -4.97 -0.61
N PRO A 103 1.12 -4.44 -0.33
CA PRO A 103 0.93 -3.33 0.61
C PRO A 103 1.74 -3.41 1.92
N ILE A 104 1.70 -4.53 2.64
CA ILE A 104 2.42 -4.65 3.93
C ILE A 104 3.95 -4.58 3.80
N LEU A 105 4.52 -4.98 2.66
CA LEU A 105 5.97 -4.84 2.41
C LEU A 105 6.36 -3.36 2.35
N LEU A 106 5.50 -2.52 1.78
CA LEU A 106 5.71 -1.07 1.71
C LEU A 106 5.56 -0.41 3.08
N ILE A 107 4.55 -0.82 3.85
CA ILE A 107 4.37 -0.39 5.24
C ILE A 107 5.60 -0.72 6.09
N CYS A 108 6.15 -1.94 5.96
CA CYS A 108 7.35 -2.35 6.69
C CYS A 108 8.61 -1.55 6.31
N LYS A 109 8.67 -0.93 5.12
CA LYS A 109 9.79 -0.03 4.76
C LYS A 109 9.76 1.28 5.54
N ASN A 110 8.59 1.72 6.02
CA ASN A 110 8.36 2.97 6.75
C ASN A 110 7.57 2.73 8.06
N ILE A 111 7.96 1.73 8.85
CA ILE A 111 7.09 1.15 9.88
C ILE A 111 6.82 2.03 11.10
N TYR A 112 7.70 2.98 11.42
CA TYR A 112 7.64 3.75 12.67
C TYR A 112 6.32 4.51 12.87
N GLU A 113 5.72 5.00 11.79
CA GLU A 113 4.48 5.77 11.83
C GLU A 113 3.26 4.92 11.46
N ASN A 114 3.47 3.66 11.04
CA ASN A 114 2.47 2.86 10.34
C ASN A 114 2.17 1.50 10.99
N GLU A 115 2.55 1.31 12.26
CA GLU A 115 2.27 0.08 13.02
C GLU A 115 0.78 -0.30 13.01
N LYS A 116 -0.11 0.66 13.26
CA LYS A 116 -1.57 0.42 13.29
C LYS A 116 -2.09 -0.06 11.93
N ILE A 117 -1.55 0.49 10.85
CA ILE A 117 -1.90 0.10 9.48
C ILE A 117 -1.42 -1.33 9.20
N LEU A 118 -0.19 -1.67 9.59
CA LEU A 118 0.34 -3.03 9.43
C LEU A 118 -0.54 -4.06 10.16
N LYS A 119 -0.87 -3.79 11.44
CA LYS A 119 -1.73 -4.66 12.25
C LYS A 119 -3.09 -4.86 11.60
N TYR A 120 -3.73 -3.76 11.17
CA TYR A 120 -5.02 -3.80 10.50
C TYR A 120 -4.97 -4.64 9.21
N MET A 121 -3.97 -4.44 8.34
CA MET A 121 -3.83 -5.22 7.11
C MET A 121 -3.65 -6.72 7.37
N ILE A 122 -2.86 -7.09 8.38
CA ILE A 122 -2.64 -8.50 8.75
C ILE A 122 -3.92 -9.12 9.30
N GLU A 123 -4.69 -8.37 10.11
CA GLU A 123 -6.01 -8.81 10.57
C GLU A 123 -7.01 -8.98 9.43
N HIS A 124 -6.82 -8.29 8.30
CA HIS A 124 -7.63 -8.40 7.08
C HIS A 124 -6.97 -9.30 6.01
N GLY A 125 -6.10 -10.22 6.43
CA GLY A 125 -5.64 -11.33 5.58
C GLY A 125 -4.36 -11.05 4.78
N ALA A 126 -3.56 -10.06 5.15
CA ALA A 126 -2.27 -9.84 4.52
C ALA A 126 -1.29 -10.99 4.80
N ILE A 127 -0.61 -11.48 3.75
CA ILE A 127 0.30 -12.63 3.81
C ILE A 127 1.67 -12.19 4.34
N VAL A 128 2.02 -12.63 5.54
CA VAL A 128 3.22 -12.19 6.30
C VAL A 128 4.56 -12.70 5.79
N ASP A 129 4.59 -13.65 4.85
CA ASP A 129 5.82 -14.26 4.31
C ASP A 129 6.04 -13.99 2.82
N THR A 130 5.24 -13.11 2.20
CA THR A 130 5.43 -12.71 0.81
C THR A 130 6.80 -12.07 0.60
N LYS A 131 7.49 -12.47 -0.47
CA LYS A 131 8.80 -11.93 -0.83
C LYS A 131 8.69 -10.88 -1.93
N ASN A 132 9.40 -9.76 -1.77
CA ASN A 132 9.61 -8.82 -2.88
C ASN A 132 10.65 -9.33 -3.87
N LYS A 133 10.96 -8.54 -4.91
CA LYS A 133 11.97 -8.88 -5.92
C LYS A 133 13.38 -9.13 -5.35
N PHE A 134 13.68 -8.61 -4.16
CA PHE A 134 14.95 -8.83 -3.47
C PHE A 134 14.93 -10.07 -2.57
N GLY A 135 13.80 -10.78 -2.50
CA GLY A 135 13.59 -11.92 -1.62
C GLY A 135 13.28 -11.52 -0.18
N ASP A 136 13.13 -10.23 0.12
CA ASP A 136 12.85 -9.77 1.48
C ASP A 136 11.37 -10.00 1.85
N THR A 137 11.15 -10.50 3.06
CA THR A 137 9.82 -10.63 3.69
C THR A 137 9.49 -9.42 4.58
N PRO A 138 8.23 -9.23 5.00
CA PRO A 138 7.87 -8.23 6.01
C PRO A 138 8.74 -8.27 7.27
N LEU A 139 9.01 -9.47 7.79
CA LEU A 139 9.89 -9.67 8.95
C LEU A 139 11.32 -9.17 8.69
N MET A 140 11.89 -9.48 7.52
CA MET A 140 13.22 -9.00 7.15
C MET A 140 13.27 -7.47 7.04
N LEU A 141 12.25 -6.86 6.44
CA LEU A 141 12.17 -5.39 6.32
C LEU A 141 12.04 -4.72 7.69
N ALA A 142 11.22 -5.27 8.59
CA ALA A 142 11.12 -4.80 9.97
C ALA A 142 12.46 -4.89 10.72
N CYS A 143 13.25 -5.95 10.50
CA CYS A 143 14.61 -6.06 11.05
C CYS A 143 15.56 -5.02 10.45
N LYS A 144 15.42 -4.69 9.16
CA LYS A 144 16.23 -3.67 8.47
C LYS A 144 15.91 -2.23 8.89
N GLN A 145 14.73 -1.91 9.39
CA GLN A 145 14.36 -0.55 9.81
C GLN A 145 14.40 -0.41 11.32
N TYR A 146 15.61 -0.35 11.89
CA TYR A 146 15.96 -0.38 13.33
C TYR A 146 14.89 -1.06 14.21
N ALA A 147 14.87 -2.39 14.10
CA ALA A 147 13.96 -3.36 14.73
C ALA A 147 13.07 -2.80 15.85
N ASN A 148 11.84 -2.40 15.49
CA ASN A 148 10.79 -2.28 16.49
C ASN A 148 10.45 -3.70 16.99
N VAL A 149 10.85 -3.98 18.23
CA VAL A 149 10.68 -5.30 18.87
C VAL A 149 9.22 -5.73 18.89
N GLU A 150 8.27 -4.81 19.06
CA GLU A 150 6.84 -5.13 19.09
C GLU A 150 6.34 -5.58 17.72
N ILE A 151 6.76 -4.91 16.65
CA ILE A 151 6.43 -5.34 15.28
C ILE A 151 7.04 -6.70 14.95
N VAL A 152 8.31 -6.91 15.31
CA VAL A 152 8.99 -8.19 15.07
C VAL A 152 8.25 -9.32 15.80
N LYS A 153 7.91 -9.13 17.09
CA LYS A 153 7.12 -10.09 17.86
C LYS A 153 5.75 -10.33 17.22
N PHE A 154 5.04 -9.27 16.85
CA PHE A 154 3.73 -9.36 16.24
C PHE A 154 3.77 -10.15 14.91
N LEU A 155 4.74 -9.90 14.04
CA LEU A 155 4.90 -10.65 12.79
C LEU A 155 5.15 -12.15 13.06
N ILE A 156 5.99 -12.48 14.05
CA ILE A 156 6.25 -13.87 14.46
C ILE A 156 4.98 -14.52 15.03
N GLU A 157 4.24 -13.82 15.89
CA GLU A 157 2.95 -14.28 16.43
C GLU A 157 1.91 -14.52 15.33
N LYS A 158 1.98 -13.75 14.24
CA LYS A 158 1.14 -13.92 13.04
C LYS A 158 1.69 -14.93 12.04
N GLY A 159 2.74 -15.68 12.42
CA GLY A 159 3.24 -16.83 11.67
C GLY A 159 4.40 -16.55 10.71
N ALA A 160 5.05 -15.39 10.79
CA ALA A 160 6.20 -15.10 9.94
C ALA A 160 7.35 -16.09 10.18
N ASN A 161 7.90 -16.65 9.11
CA ASN A 161 8.97 -17.63 9.20
C ASN A 161 10.34 -16.94 9.41
N VAL A 162 10.89 -17.12 10.61
CA VAL A 162 12.16 -16.52 11.07
C VAL A 162 13.40 -17.04 10.32
N ASN A 163 13.28 -18.10 9.52
CA ASN A 163 14.39 -18.76 8.84
C ASN A 163 14.38 -18.58 7.31
N LEU A 164 13.40 -17.86 6.75
CA LEU A 164 13.43 -17.53 5.32
C LEU A 164 14.69 -16.73 5.01
N LYS A 165 15.17 -16.88 3.77
CA LYS A 165 16.33 -16.14 3.25
C LYS A 165 15.93 -15.26 2.08
N ASN A 166 16.49 -14.06 2.03
CA ASN A 166 16.40 -13.20 0.86
C ASN A 166 17.37 -13.66 -0.25
N ASN A 167 17.45 -12.91 -1.36
CA ASN A 167 18.27 -13.29 -2.50
C ASN A 167 19.78 -13.23 -2.21
N ASN A 168 20.20 -12.53 -1.15
CA ASN A 168 21.59 -12.51 -0.68
C ASN A 168 21.91 -13.68 0.26
N GLY A 169 20.91 -14.50 0.61
CA GLY A 169 21.06 -15.60 1.58
C GLY A 169 20.88 -15.17 3.04
N ASP A 170 20.53 -13.90 3.30
CA ASP A 170 20.36 -13.37 4.65
C ASP A 170 18.99 -13.77 5.23
N SER A 171 19.00 -14.29 6.45
CA SER A 171 17.79 -14.48 7.27
C SER A 171 17.52 -13.24 8.12
N PRO A 172 16.31 -13.10 8.72
CA PRO A 172 16.02 -12.02 9.68
C PRO A 172 17.11 -11.85 10.76
N LEU A 173 17.59 -12.96 11.34
CA LEU A 173 18.65 -12.91 12.35
C LEU A 173 19.98 -12.38 11.80
N LEU A 174 20.39 -12.84 10.60
CA LEU A 174 21.62 -12.37 9.95
C LEU A 174 21.55 -10.86 9.65
N LEU A 175 20.39 -10.35 9.24
CA LEU A 175 20.20 -8.92 8.96
C LEU A 175 20.34 -8.03 10.21
N ILE A 176 20.01 -8.54 11.40
CA ILE A 176 20.22 -7.81 12.67
C ILE A 176 21.69 -7.87 13.07
N CYS A 177 22.28 -9.07 13.08
CA CYS A 177 23.66 -9.26 13.53
C CYS A 177 24.71 -8.66 12.59
N GLY A 178 24.42 -8.62 11.28
CA GLY A 178 25.33 -8.08 10.25
C GLY A 178 25.37 -6.56 10.17
N LYS A 179 24.51 -5.85 10.91
CA LYS A 179 24.58 -4.40 11.04
C LYS A 179 25.64 -4.03 12.09
N THR A 180 26.84 -3.69 11.61
CA THR A 180 27.77 -2.88 12.40
C THR A 180 27.16 -1.51 12.64
N ILE A 181 27.07 -1.11 13.91
CA ILE A 181 26.59 0.19 14.40
C ILE A 181 27.57 1.28 13.99
#